data_AF-A0A945MIU7-F1
#
_entry.id   AF-A0A945MIU7-F1
#
_cell.length_a   1.000
_cell.length_b   1.000
_cell.length_c   1.000
_cell.angle_alpha   90.00
_cell.angle_beta   90.00
_cell.angle_gamma   90.00
#
_symmetry.space_group_name_H-M   'P 1'
#
loop_
_entity.id
_entity.type
_entity.pdbx_description
1 polymer ?
#
loop_
_entity_poly.entity_id
_entity_poly.type
_entity_poly.pdbx_seq_one_letter_code
_entity_poly.pdbx_strand_id
1 'polypeptide(L)'
;MLIYLVLLGSCANNTEPQLEEWADGGYKARQVSAYDIEGKRTGATTRATAILTLQGGERLYLELKVDYDPQPVLGEGKWRLEGDRADSGAVIAEALKFFGGQSEGPSLGGRFLLQGNDRLRFRVVLPLRPIERSRWKNR
;
A
#
# COMPACT_ATOMS: atom_id res chain seq x y z
N MET A 1 31.88 18.46 -32.98
CA MET A 1 31.39 17.08 -32.80
C MET A 1 30.46 17.10 -31.61
N LEU A 2 29.16 16.99 -31.87
CA LEU A 2 28.08 17.24 -30.92
C LEU A 2 27.86 15.99 -30.06
N ILE A 3 28.05 16.09 -28.74
CA ILE A 3 27.79 15.00 -27.80
C ILE A 3 26.27 14.89 -27.62
N TYR A 4 25.69 13.82 -28.16
CA TYR A 4 24.29 13.47 -27.91
C TYR A 4 24.16 12.98 -26.47
N LEU A 5 23.69 13.86 -25.58
CA LEU A 5 23.29 13.50 -24.22
C LEU A 5 21.96 12.74 -24.32
N VAL A 6 22.02 11.41 -24.26
CA VAL A 6 20.81 10.57 -24.18
C VAL A 6 20.24 10.73 -22.78
N LEU A 7 19.31 11.67 -22.64
CA LEU A 7 18.43 11.79 -21.49
C LEU A 7 17.49 10.57 -21.49
N LEU A 8 17.89 9.50 -20.80
CA LEU A 8 16.96 8.44 -20.40
C LEU A 8 16.02 9.04 -19.33
N GLY A 9 15.03 9.79 -19.78
CA GLY A 9 13.85 10.09 -18.99
C GLY A 9 13.17 8.78 -18.69
N SER A 10 13.44 8.22 -17.51
CA SER A 10 12.64 7.13 -16.97
C SER A 10 11.24 7.68 -16.77
N CYS A 11 10.33 7.35 -17.69
CA CYS A 11 8.90 7.36 -17.42
C CYS A 11 8.67 6.37 -16.28
N ALA A 12 8.81 6.85 -15.05
CA ALA A 12 8.60 6.08 -13.84
C ALA A 12 7.10 5.84 -13.68
N ASN A 13 6.56 4.93 -14.48
CA ASN A 13 5.38 4.17 -14.10
C ASN A 13 5.84 3.31 -12.90
N ASN A 14 5.80 3.90 -11.71
CA ASN A 14 6.22 3.25 -10.48
C ASN A 14 5.20 2.14 -10.17
N THR A 15 5.42 0.96 -10.76
CA THR A 15 4.58 -0.24 -10.65
C THR A 15 4.89 -1.05 -9.40
N GLU A 16 5.95 -0.68 -8.70
CA GLU A 16 6.47 -1.36 -7.52
C GLU A 16 6.08 -0.60 -6.24
N PRO A 17 5.72 -1.33 -5.17
CA PRO A 17 5.53 -0.73 -3.85
C PRO A 17 6.87 -0.23 -3.29
N GLN A 18 6.79 0.85 -2.51
CA GLN A 18 7.93 1.34 -1.73
C GLN A 18 7.61 1.21 -0.25
N LEU A 19 8.57 0.73 0.52
CA LEU A 19 8.51 0.64 1.97
C LEU A 19 9.77 1.26 2.54
N GLU A 20 9.61 2.20 3.46
CA GLU A 20 10.70 2.70 4.28
C GLU A 20 10.39 2.42 5.75
N GLU A 21 11.38 2.02 6.51
CA GLU A 21 11.30 1.79 7.96
C GLU A 21 12.10 2.85 8.70
N TRP A 22 11.57 3.34 9.82
CA TRP A 22 12.32 4.19 10.72
C TRP A 22 13.36 3.36 11.51
N ALA A 23 14.64 3.56 11.20
CA ALA A 23 15.76 2.90 11.84
C ALA A 23 16.98 3.82 11.91
N ASP A 24 17.70 3.78 13.03
CA ASP A 24 18.95 4.54 13.24
C ASP A 24 18.81 6.05 12.99
N GLY A 25 17.69 6.65 13.43
CA GLY A 25 17.45 8.09 13.34
C GLY A 25 16.95 8.60 11.98
N GLY A 26 16.62 7.72 11.04
CA GLY A 26 16.05 8.10 9.75
C GLY A 26 15.22 7.00 9.09
N TYR A 27 14.61 7.32 7.95
CA TYR A 27 13.92 6.34 7.13
C TYR A 27 14.89 5.62 6.21
N LYS A 28 14.86 4.30 6.23
CA LYS A 28 15.67 3.42 5.39
C LYS A 28 14.76 2.55 4.52
N ALA A 29 15.08 2.48 3.23
CA ALA A 29 14.34 1.65 2.29
C ALA A 29 14.42 0.16 2.68
N ARG A 30 13.28 -0.51 2.66
CA ARG A 30 13.13 -1.96 2.83
C ARG A 30 12.77 -2.56 1.47
N GLN A 31 13.51 -3.58 1.05
CA GLN A 31 13.27 -4.25 -0.22
C GLN A 31 11.98 -5.10 -0.15
N VAL A 32 11.05 -4.79 -1.05
CA VAL A 32 9.79 -5.53 -1.22
C VAL A 32 9.96 -6.51 -2.38
N SER A 33 9.80 -7.80 -2.13
CA SER A 33 9.96 -8.86 -3.13
C SER A 33 8.65 -9.22 -3.83
N ALA A 34 7.51 -9.01 -3.17
CA ALA A 34 6.19 -9.20 -3.76
C ALA A 34 5.16 -8.25 -3.16
N TYR A 35 4.13 -7.93 -3.95
CA TYR A 35 2.99 -7.15 -3.50
C TYR A 35 1.71 -7.67 -4.13
N ASP A 36 0.70 -7.82 -3.28
CA ASP A 36 -0.66 -8.21 -3.64
C ASP A 36 -1.68 -7.29 -2.96
N ILE A 37 -2.86 -7.16 -3.54
CA ILE A 37 -3.98 -6.45 -2.95
C ILE A 37 -5.29 -7.16 -3.25
N GLU A 38 -5.94 -7.60 -2.18
CA GLU A 38 -7.24 -8.25 -2.26
C GLU A 38 -8.29 -7.45 -1.49
N GLY A 39 -9.56 -7.68 -1.80
CA GLY A 39 -10.62 -6.99 -1.09
C GLY A 39 -12.00 -7.18 -1.66
N LYS A 40 -12.94 -6.40 -1.12
CA LYS A 40 -14.35 -6.41 -1.50
C LYS A 40 -14.96 -5.03 -1.34
N ARG A 41 -15.73 -4.64 -2.35
CA ARG A 41 -16.61 -3.46 -2.29
C ARG A 41 -18.03 -3.88 -1.89
N THR A 42 -18.60 -3.11 -0.97
CA THR A 42 -19.99 -3.21 -0.51
C THR A 42 -20.60 -1.81 -0.53
N GLY A 43 -21.39 -1.51 -1.56
CA GLY A 43 -22.00 -0.18 -1.74
C GLY A 43 -20.95 0.93 -1.90
N ALA A 44 -20.93 1.85 -0.94
CA ALA A 44 -20.00 2.99 -0.87
C ALA A 44 -18.69 2.68 -0.12
N THR A 45 -18.54 1.47 0.42
CA THR A 45 -17.36 1.09 1.20
C THR A 45 -16.56 0.02 0.48
N THR A 46 -15.24 0.15 0.48
CA THR A 46 -14.28 -0.88 0.05
C THR A 46 -13.40 -1.28 1.21
N ARG A 47 -13.34 -2.58 1.52
CA ARG A 47 -12.34 -3.14 2.43
C ARG A 47 -11.28 -3.85 1.60
N ALA A 48 -10.02 -3.46 1.76
CA ALA A 48 -8.89 -4.03 1.04
C ALA A 48 -7.75 -4.38 1.99
N THR A 49 -7.01 -5.42 1.66
CA THR A 49 -5.81 -5.85 2.35
C THR A 49 -4.66 -5.82 1.34
N ALA A 50 -3.73 -4.89 1.53
CA ALA A 50 -2.48 -4.87 0.80
C ALA A 50 -1.45 -5.73 1.56
N ILE A 51 -0.76 -6.62 0.84
CA ILE A 51 0.20 -7.57 1.40
C ILE A 51 1.53 -7.32 0.72
N LEU A 52 2.53 -6.88 1.49
CA LEU A 52 3.91 -6.71 1.01
C LEU A 52 4.75 -7.83 1.61
N THR A 53 5.38 -8.62 0.75
CA THR A 53 6.40 -9.59 1.18
C THR A 53 7.76 -8.92 1.08
N LEU A 54 8.53 -8.94 2.16
CA LEU A 54 9.87 -8.37 2.19
C LEU A 54 10.90 -9.42 1.77
N GLN A 55 12.09 -9.00 1.32
CA GLN A 55 13.16 -9.93 0.96
C GLN A 55 13.57 -10.89 2.09
N GLY A 56 13.37 -10.51 3.36
CA GLY A 56 13.63 -11.35 4.53
C GLY A 56 12.51 -12.36 4.86
N GLY A 57 11.45 -12.44 4.05
CA GLY A 57 10.30 -13.34 4.29
C GLY A 57 9.23 -12.77 5.22
N GLU A 58 9.51 -11.67 5.92
CA GLU A 58 8.52 -10.91 6.69
C GLU A 58 7.37 -10.44 5.78
N ARG A 59 6.16 -10.39 6.33
CA ARG A 59 4.96 -9.96 5.60
C ARG A 59 4.30 -8.79 6.30
N LEU A 60 4.15 -7.69 5.58
CA LEU A 60 3.47 -6.49 6.04
C LEU A 60 2.08 -6.45 5.43
N TYR A 61 1.07 -6.51 6.28
CA TYR A 61 -0.33 -6.40 5.91
C TYR A 61 -0.83 -5.01 6.25
N LEU A 62 -1.54 -4.38 5.31
CA LEU A 62 -2.24 -3.12 5.49
C LEU A 62 -3.72 -3.35 5.18
N GLU A 63 -4.54 -3.34 6.21
CA GLU A 63 -6.00 -3.41 6.12
C GLU A 63 -6.54 -1.99 5.99
N LEU A 64 -7.23 -1.71 4.89
CA LEU A 64 -7.72 -0.39 4.52
C LEU A 64 -9.24 -0.44 4.31
N LYS A 65 -9.97 0.37 5.07
CA LYS A 65 -11.40 0.63 4.86
C LYS A 65 -11.54 1.99 4.21
N VAL A 66 -11.89 1.98 2.93
CA VAL A 66 -12.14 3.19 2.15
C VAL A 66 -13.64 3.42 2.06
N ASP A 67 -14.09 4.57 2.54
CA ASP A 67 -15.48 5.02 2.39
C ASP A 67 -15.52 6.09 1.28
N TYR A 68 -16.57 6.08 0.47
CA TYR A 68 -16.76 7.00 -0.66
C TYR A 68 -18.08 7.74 -0.53
N ASP A 69 -18.04 9.02 -0.16
CA ASP A 69 -19.18 9.94 -0.22
C ASP A 69 -18.75 11.41 0.01
N PRO A 70 -18.69 12.29 -1.00
CA PRO A 70 -18.60 12.04 -2.44
C PRO A 70 -17.17 11.75 -2.91
N GLN A 71 -16.18 11.88 -2.01
CA GLN A 71 -14.78 11.63 -2.28
C GLN A 71 -14.29 10.42 -1.46
N PRO A 72 -13.33 9.64 -1.99
CA PRO A 72 -12.77 8.51 -1.25
C PRO A 72 -11.93 9.00 -0.08
N VAL A 73 -12.19 8.46 1.11
CA VAL A 73 -11.42 8.70 2.33
C VAL A 73 -11.05 7.39 3.00
N LEU A 74 -9.90 7.36 3.68
CA LEU A 74 -9.55 6.24 4.55
C LEU A 74 -10.31 6.40 5.87
N GLY A 75 -11.38 5.62 6.05
CA GLY A 75 -12.20 5.65 7.26
C GLY A 75 -11.58 4.88 8.42
N GLU A 76 -10.94 3.75 8.13
CA GLU A 76 -10.18 2.96 9.10
C GLU A 76 -8.98 2.34 8.39
N GLY A 77 -7.84 2.26 9.09
CA GLY A 77 -6.69 1.52 8.58
C GLY A 77 -5.84 0.93 9.69
N LYS A 78 -5.46 -0.33 9.52
CA LYS A 78 -4.62 -1.08 10.47
C LYS A 78 -3.50 -1.77 9.71
N TRP A 79 -2.35 -1.90 10.34
CA TRP A 79 -1.27 -2.67 9.77
C TRP A 79 -0.74 -3.68 10.79
N ARG A 80 -0.15 -4.74 10.26
CA ARG A 80 0.55 -5.76 11.04
C ARG A 80 1.73 -6.28 10.24
N LEU A 81 2.87 -6.43 10.91
CA LEU A 81 4.06 -7.08 10.41
C LEU A 81 4.12 -8.47 11.03
N GLU A 82 4.21 -9.49 10.19
CA GLU A 82 4.50 -10.86 10.56
C GLU A 82 5.96 -11.21 10.25
N GLY A 83 6.56 -12.02 11.12
CA GLY A 83 7.95 -12.47 11.03
C GLY A 83 8.62 -12.39 12.40
N ASP A 84 9.96 -12.33 12.41
CA ASP A 84 10.75 -12.36 13.64
C ASP A 84 10.52 -11.15 14.54
N ARG A 85 10.19 -10.00 13.95
CA ARG A 85 9.89 -8.75 14.67
C ARG A 85 8.45 -8.33 14.44
N ALA A 86 7.53 -9.16 14.92
CA ALA A 86 6.10 -8.89 14.82
C ALA A 86 5.73 -7.54 15.43
N ASP A 87 4.86 -6.80 14.75
CA ASP A 87 4.43 -5.47 15.16
C ASP A 87 3.10 -5.10 14.53
N SER A 88 2.42 -4.08 15.04
CA SER A 88 1.14 -3.64 14.49
C SER A 88 0.77 -2.22 14.91
N GLY A 89 -0.25 -1.67 14.26
CA GLY A 89 -0.85 -0.42 14.68
C GLY A 89 -1.77 0.19 13.64
N ALA A 90 -1.82 1.52 13.62
CA ALA A 90 -2.73 2.29 12.78
C ALA A 90 -2.09 2.73 11.47
N VAL A 91 -2.90 2.79 10.41
CA VAL A 91 -2.52 3.36 9.11
C VAL A 91 -3.07 4.78 9.03
N ILE A 92 -2.23 5.73 8.64
CA ILE A 92 -2.61 7.11 8.37
C ILE A 92 -2.41 7.35 6.87
N ALA A 93 -3.45 7.82 6.18
CA ALA A 93 -3.34 8.17 4.76
C ALA A 93 -2.77 9.58 4.61
N GLU A 94 -1.64 9.71 3.90
CA GLU A 94 -1.15 11.01 3.43
C GLU A 94 -1.72 11.37 2.06
N ALA A 95 -1.92 10.34 1.22
CA ALA A 95 -2.58 10.49 -0.06
C ALA A 95 -3.30 9.18 -0.41
N LEU A 96 -4.57 9.25 -0.75
CA LEU A 96 -5.36 8.10 -1.18
C LEU A 96 -5.62 8.19 -2.69
N LYS A 97 -5.32 7.12 -3.42
CA LYS A 97 -5.70 6.96 -4.83
C LYS A 97 -6.70 5.83 -4.91
N PHE A 98 -7.94 6.15 -5.26
CA PHE A 98 -9.01 5.18 -5.39
C PHE A 98 -9.76 5.41 -6.70
N PHE A 99 -9.88 4.37 -7.52
CA PHE A 99 -10.63 4.39 -8.76
C PHE A 99 -11.70 3.32 -8.71
N GLY A 100 -12.96 3.73 -8.56
CA GLY A 100 -14.11 2.84 -8.57
C GLY A 100 -14.94 3.07 -9.83
N GLY A 101 -14.57 2.45 -10.94
CA GLY A 101 -15.40 2.43 -12.14
C GLY A 101 -16.66 1.58 -11.93
N GLN A 102 -17.74 1.90 -12.64
CA GLN A 102 -18.98 1.09 -12.61
C GLN A 102 -18.80 -0.27 -13.31
N SER A 103 -17.83 -0.39 -14.22
CA SER A 103 -17.57 -1.57 -15.05
C SER A 103 -16.33 -2.37 -14.64
N GLU A 104 -15.30 -1.71 -14.10
CA GLU A 104 -14.04 -2.33 -13.68
C GLU A 104 -13.96 -2.37 -12.16
N GLY A 105 -13.35 -3.44 -11.60
CA GLY A 105 -13.18 -3.58 -10.16
C GLY A 105 -12.45 -2.37 -9.54
N PRO A 106 -12.70 -2.04 -8.26
CA PRO A 106 -12.07 -0.88 -7.65
C PRO A 106 -10.55 -1.07 -7.62
N SER A 107 -9.80 -0.02 -7.93
CA SER A 107 -8.36 0.03 -7.76
C SER A 107 -7.98 0.91 -6.58
N LEU A 108 -6.94 0.52 -5.85
CA LEU A 108 -6.47 1.22 -4.66
C LEU A 108 -4.95 1.37 -4.69
N GLY A 109 -4.49 2.53 -4.22
CA GLY A 109 -3.09 2.86 -4.01
C GLY A 109 -2.98 4.13 -3.18
N GLY A 110 -1.78 4.67 -3.04
CA GLY A 110 -1.57 5.89 -2.26
C GLY A 110 -0.27 5.91 -1.50
N ARG A 111 -0.18 6.85 -0.57
CA ARG A 111 0.94 7.03 0.35
C ARG A 111 0.42 7.03 1.77
N PHE A 112 1.02 6.20 2.61
CA PHE A 112 0.54 5.89 3.95
C PHE A 112 1.68 5.93 4.95
N LEU A 113 1.39 6.39 6.16
CA LEU A 113 2.25 6.26 7.32
C LEU A 113 1.72 5.13 8.20
N LEU A 114 2.63 4.28 8.68
CA LEU A 114 2.29 3.21 9.61
C LEU A 114 2.79 3.61 11.00
N GLN A 115 1.86 3.80 11.92
CA GLN A 115 2.14 4.15 13.31
C GLN A 115 1.99 2.90 14.17
N GLY A 116 2.98 2.61 15.02
CA GLY A 116 2.92 1.52 16.01
C GLY A 116 3.47 2.00 17.34
N ASN A 117 2.78 1.69 18.44
CA ASN A 117 3.13 2.14 19.81
C ASN A 117 3.49 3.64 19.85
N ASP A 118 2.59 4.48 19.35
CA ASP A 118 2.67 5.95 19.30
C ASP A 118 3.81 6.58 18.48
N ARG A 119 4.62 5.77 17.78
CA ARG A 119 5.69 6.26 16.90
C ARG A 119 5.44 5.87 15.44
N LEU A 120 5.90 6.73 14.53
CA LEU A 120 5.91 6.39 13.10
C LEU A 120 6.96 5.31 12.86
N ARG A 121 6.53 4.19 12.27
CA ARG A 121 7.37 3.02 12.02
C ARG A 121 7.70 2.87 10.55
N PHE A 122 6.73 3.07 9.67
CA PHE A 122 6.95 2.91 8.24
C PHE A 122 6.32 4.02 7.42
N ARG A 123 6.88 4.21 6.23
CA ARG A 123 6.27 4.94 5.11
C ARG A 123 6.05 3.96 3.99
N VAL A 124 4.85 3.98 3.42
CA VAL A 124 4.46 3.05 2.35
C VAL A 124 3.92 3.83 1.18
N VAL A 125 4.43 3.53 -0.01
CA VAL A 125 3.82 3.95 -1.28
C VAL A 125 3.28 2.70 -1.96
N LEU A 126 1.96 2.64 -2.09
CA LEU A 126 1.28 1.58 -2.83
C LEU A 126 0.99 2.07 -4.26
N PRO A 127 1.52 1.41 -5.30
CA PRO A 127 1.13 1.70 -6.66
C PRO A 127 -0.35 1.37 -6.83
N LEU A 128 -1.03 2.10 -7.70
CA LEU A 128 -2.43 1.85 -7.97
C LEU A 128 -2.59 0.45 -8.60
N ARG A 129 -3.32 -0.44 -7.93
CA ARG A 129 -3.63 -1.77 -8.47
C ARG A 129 -5.12 -2.10 -8.34
N PRO A 130 -5.69 -2.86 -9.30
CA PRO A 130 -7.01 -3.45 -9.14
C PRO A 130 -7.06 -4.31 -7.88
N ILE A 131 -8.10 -4.11 -7.08
CA ILE A 131 -8.38 -4.96 -5.94
C ILE A 131 -8.94 -6.26 -6.49
N GLU A 132 -8.16 -7.33 -6.37
CA GLU A 132 -8.65 -8.66 -6.71
C GLU A 132 -9.75 -9.05 -5.72
N ARG A 133 -10.85 -9.61 -6.23
CA ARG A 133 -11.88 -10.15 -5.32
C ARG A 133 -11.25 -11.31 -4.58
N SER A 134 -11.11 -11.16 -3.26
CA SER A 134 -10.63 -12.24 -2.42
C SER A 134 -11.46 -13.50 -2.68
N ARG A 135 -10.81 -14.56 -3.17
CA ARG A 135 -11.43 -15.85 -3.48
C ARG A 135 -11.70 -16.69 -2.22
N TRP A 136 -11.97 -16.06 -1.08
CA TRP A 136 -12.37 -16.78 0.13
C TRP A 136 -13.72 -17.48 -0.11
N LYS A 137 -13.63 -18.76 -0.49
CA LYS A 137 -14.72 -19.72 -0.33
C LYS A 137 -14.95 -19.87 1.17
N ASN A 138 -16.13 -19.46 1.64
CA ASN A 138 -16.61 -19.86 2.96
C ASN A 138 -16.46 -21.37 3.10
N ARG A 139 -15.86 -21.82 4.22
CA ARG A 139 -16.03 -23.19 4.71
C ARG A 139 -17.50 -23.43 5.05
#